data_AF-A0A8B8HNE1-F1
#
_entry.id   AF-A0A8B8HNE1-F1
#
_cell.length_a   1.000
_cell.length_b   1.000
_cell.length_c   1.000
_cell.angle_alpha   90.00
_cell.angle_beta   90.00
_cell.angle_gamma   90.00
#
_symmetry.space_group_name_H-M   'P 1'
#
loop_
_entity.id
_entity.type
_entity.pdbx_description
1 polymer ?
#
loop_
_entity_poly.entity_id
_entity_poly.type
_entity_poly.pdbx_seq_one_letter_code
_entity_poly.pdbx_strand_id
1 'polypeptide(L)'
;MDERKHLKGFYESVRRTFIVCRMVGYLPITGLTNKESKFSSAPPLARGLVLQVFAILSSMFLIRFSITWRDMIKKIEDIEKVLPSFQNPQRIFKNINRIMLSLLLFGLVDHFIHLIVTVRMTSLCYNSGEGISFKSYYAFYYIWVFEHINFNYGIAFLLQLTTFQTVFVYYFVDALVTVVTLYLVYRFRNFNRLMRIRQIQCAKNRRIPWMDLQAHYTRLTRLVKIIDDYINPFVFMTFLSNLVVVCKHIYDIIQRQKAVSMNSYNPNCGIAKSSDWIVVVDSIISTLHLIFRTTLVSTFTAHLHTLSREPLRALHTLPASAYNLEVQRFMDQVYHSKIHLSGLGYFYVTRVTVLSMLSTIVTYELVLLQLPVYYY
;
A
#
# COMPACT_ATOMS: atom_id res chain seq x y z
N MET A 1 21.59 -14.75 -29.51
CA MET A 1 20.52 -13.94 -30.13
C MET A 1 19.16 -14.41 -29.60
N ASP A 2 18.79 -14.13 -28.34
CA ASP A 2 17.37 -14.03 -27.88
C ASP A 2 17.17 -13.45 -26.46
N GLU A 3 18.15 -12.76 -25.84
CA GLU A 3 17.99 -12.16 -24.49
C GLU A 3 17.09 -10.90 -24.47
N ARG A 4 16.84 -10.26 -25.62
CA ARG A 4 15.98 -9.06 -25.71
C ARG A 4 14.48 -9.36 -25.60
N LYS A 5 14.03 -10.62 -25.69
CA LYS A 5 12.61 -10.96 -25.55
C LYS A 5 12.13 -10.97 -24.10
N HIS A 6 13.00 -11.26 -23.13
CA HIS A 6 12.60 -11.35 -21.72
C HIS A 6 12.44 -10.00 -21.02
N LEU A 7 13.18 -8.95 -21.41
CA LEU A 7 12.99 -7.58 -20.91
C LEU A 7 11.69 -6.92 -21.41
N LYS A 8 11.15 -7.37 -22.56
CA LYS A 8 9.94 -6.78 -23.15
C LYS A 8 8.67 -7.01 -22.32
N GLY A 9 8.56 -8.12 -21.58
CA GLY A 9 7.32 -8.48 -20.87
C GLY A 9 7.01 -7.61 -19.65
N PHE A 10 8.02 -7.29 -18.84
CA PHE A 10 7.87 -6.39 -17.69
C PHE A 10 7.65 -4.94 -18.14
N TYR A 11 8.42 -4.52 -19.15
CA TYR A 11 8.30 -3.22 -19.79
C TYR A 11 6.92 -3.02 -20.44
N GLU A 12 6.36 -4.02 -21.14
CA GLU A 12 5.02 -3.94 -21.73
C GLU A 12 3.90 -3.96 -20.70
N SER A 13 4.00 -4.78 -19.64
CA SER A 13 3.00 -4.78 -18.56
C SER A 13 2.93 -3.42 -17.88
N VAL A 14 4.08 -2.85 -17.51
CA VAL A 14 4.17 -1.55 -16.86
C VAL A 14 3.74 -0.42 -17.80
N ARG A 15 4.17 -0.46 -19.08
CA ARG A 15 3.75 0.51 -20.11
C ARG A 15 2.24 0.48 -20.40
N ARG A 16 1.60 -0.69 -20.41
CA ARG A 16 0.14 -0.83 -20.56
C ARG A 16 -0.59 -0.23 -19.36
N THR A 17 -0.07 -0.39 -18.14
CA THR A 17 -0.59 0.28 -16.94
C THR A 17 -0.50 1.80 -17.04
N PHE A 18 0.61 2.33 -17.58
CA PHE A 18 0.78 3.78 -17.77
C PHE A 18 -0.06 4.39 -18.91
N ILE A 19 -0.44 3.62 -19.94
CA ILE A 19 -1.36 4.08 -21.01
C ILE A 19 -2.79 4.25 -20.46
N VAL A 20 -3.21 3.37 -19.54
CA VAL A 20 -4.49 3.50 -18.83
C VAL A 20 -4.48 4.74 -17.94
N CYS A 21 -3.39 5.00 -17.19
CA CYS A 21 -3.25 6.23 -16.39
C CYS A 21 -3.25 7.52 -17.22
N ARG A 22 -2.85 7.46 -18.50
CA ARG A 22 -2.84 8.62 -19.41
C ARG A 22 -4.20 8.93 -20.03
N MET A 23 -5.06 7.92 -20.19
CA MET A 23 -6.42 8.07 -20.73
C MET A 23 -7.41 8.68 -19.72
N VAL A 24 -7.09 8.64 -18.42
CA VAL A 24 -8.03 9.02 -17.34
C VAL A 24 -7.97 10.52 -16.98
N GLY A 25 -7.11 11.32 -17.62
CA GLY A 25 -7.23 12.79 -17.67
C GLY A 25 -7.05 13.54 -16.33
N TYR A 26 -5.93 14.24 -16.19
CA TYR A 26 -5.65 15.13 -15.05
C TYR A 26 -6.08 16.57 -15.37
N LEU A 27 -6.85 17.22 -14.49
CA LEU A 27 -7.00 18.68 -14.42
C LEU A 27 -7.04 19.13 -12.94
N PRO A 28 -6.57 20.34 -12.60
CA PRO A 28 -6.20 20.74 -11.24
C PRO A 28 -7.38 21.32 -10.44
N ILE A 29 -7.50 20.92 -9.18
CA ILE A 29 -8.33 21.65 -8.19
C ILE A 29 -7.46 22.76 -7.59
N THR A 30 -7.34 23.87 -8.31
CA THR A 30 -7.02 25.18 -7.75
C THR A 30 -8.09 26.13 -8.23
N GLY A 31 -9.16 26.25 -7.46
CA GLY A 31 -10.33 27.03 -7.87
C GLY A 31 -11.39 27.13 -6.78
N LEU A 32 -10.98 27.42 -5.54
CA LEU A 32 -11.90 27.83 -4.47
C LEU A 32 -11.26 28.95 -3.65
N THR A 33 -10.92 30.06 -4.31
CA THR A 33 -10.85 31.37 -3.67
C THR A 33 -12.17 32.09 -3.95
N ASN A 34 -13.17 31.84 -3.11
CA ASN A 34 -14.31 32.73 -3.01
C ASN A 34 -14.26 33.38 -1.63
N LYS A 35 -14.24 34.73 -1.61
CA LYS A 35 -13.93 35.55 -0.43
C LYS A 35 -15.10 35.75 0.55
N GLU A 36 -16.21 35.04 0.36
CA GLU A 36 -17.38 35.18 1.23
C GLU A 36 -18.00 33.82 1.60
N SER A 37 -17.28 32.95 2.29
CA SER A 37 -17.91 31.81 2.95
C SER A 37 -17.55 31.73 4.43
N LYS A 38 -18.59 31.59 5.26
CA LYS A 38 -18.54 31.43 6.71
C LYS A 38 -17.88 30.09 7.06
N PHE A 39 -16.55 30.04 7.01
CA PHE A 39 -15.71 28.91 7.39
C PHE A 39 -15.41 28.98 8.90
N SER A 40 -16.40 28.71 9.77
CA SER A 40 -16.13 28.59 11.21
C SER A 40 -17.08 27.61 11.91
N SER A 41 -17.05 26.36 11.49
CA SER A 41 -17.49 25.21 12.28
C SER A 41 -17.07 23.98 11.49
N ALA A 42 -16.02 23.26 11.91
CA ALA A 42 -15.44 22.17 11.13
C ALA A 42 -16.50 21.09 10.81
N PRO A 43 -17.02 21.01 9.56
CA PRO A 43 -18.11 20.12 9.18
C PRO A 43 -17.56 18.86 8.49
N PRO A 44 -18.43 17.91 8.09
CA PRO A 44 -18.14 16.75 7.23
C PRO A 44 -17.20 16.98 6.02
N LEU A 45 -16.96 18.23 5.62
CA LEU A 45 -15.95 18.68 4.66
C LEU A 45 -14.54 18.12 4.93
N ALA A 46 -14.11 18.02 6.20
CA ALA A 46 -12.76 17.59 6.54
C ALA A 46 -12.48 16.11 6.17
N ARG A 47 -13.52 15.25 6.19
CA ARG A 47 -13.36 13.79 6.05
C ARG A 47 -13.06 13.35 4.62
N GLY A 48 -13.72 13.96 3.63
CA GLY A 48 -13.46 13.70 2.21
C GLY A 48 -12.14 14.31 1.75
N LEU A 49 -11.82 15.52 2.24
CA LEU A 49 -10.64 16.27 1.83
C LEU A 49 -9.32 15.58 2.22
N VAL A 50 -9.22 14.98 3.40
CA VAL A 50 -7.97 14.30 3.83
C VAL A 50 -7.58 13.17 2.87
N LEU A 51 -8.57 12.37 2.44
CA LEU A 51 -8.33 11.29 1.49
C LEU A 51 -7.98 11.82 0.09
N GLN A 52 -8.53 12.97 -0.30
CA GLN A 52 -8.18 13.62 -1.57
C GLN A 52 -6.75 14.21 -1.51
N VAL A 53 -6.33 14.77 -0.39
CA VAL A 53 -4.95 15.26 -0.20
C VAL A 53 -3.95 14.11 -0.37
N PHE A 54 -4.20 12.95 0.23
CA PHE A 54 -3.33 11.80 0.05
C PHE A 54 -3.29 11.30 -1.40
N ALA A 55 -4.42 11.35 -2.11
CA ALA A 55 -4.50 10.98 -3.52
C ALA A 55 -3.69 11.93 -4.42
N ILE A 56 -3.81 13.24 -4.17
CA ILE A 56 -3.07 14.28 -4.89
C ILE A 56 -1.57 14.11 -4.65
N LEU A 57 -1.14 14.00 -3.39
CA LEU A 57 0.27 13.80 -3.05
C LEU A 57 0.83 12.51 -3.66
N SER A 58 0.08 11.40 -3.59
CA SER A 58 0.49 10.13 -4.20
C SER A 58 0.63 10.26 -5.72
N SER A 59 -0.28 10.97 -6.36
CA SER A 59 -0.22 11.24 -7.79
C SER A 59 0.96 12.13 -8.17
N MET A 60 1.26 13.17 -7.38
CA MET A 60 2.45 14.01 -7.58
C MET A 60 3.73 13.17 -7.48
N PHE A 61 3.80 12.27 -6.51
CA PHE A 61 4.92 11.33 -6.39
C PHE A 61 4.99 10.36 -7.57
N LEU A 62 3.85 9.86 -8.08
CA LEU A 62 3.80 9.01 -9.27
C LEU A 62 4.28 9.74 -10.53
N ILE A 63 3.90 10.99 -10.73
CA ILE A 63 4.37 11.82 -11.84
C ILE A 63 5.89 12.00 -11.73
N ARG A 64 6.39 12.41 -10.56
CA ARG A 64 7.82 12.56 -10.32
C ARG A 64 8.57 11.24 -10.54
N PHE A 65 8.03 10.14 -10.04
CA PHE A 65 8.60 8.81 -10.21
C PHE A 65 8.62 8.39 -11.67
N SER A 66 7.60 8.69 -12.47
CA SER A 66 7.58 8.37 -13.90
C SER A 66 8.73 9.04 -14.68
N ILE A 67 9.17 10.21 -14.21
CA ILE A 67 10.30 10.96 -14.79
C ILE A 67 11.62 10.32 -14.37
N THR A 68 11.81 10.03 -13.08
CA THR A 68 13.07 9.53 -12.50
C THR A 68 13.24 8.01 -12.54
N TRP A 69 12.19 7.27 -12.88
CA TRP A 69 12.14 5.80 -12.89
C TRP A 69 13.26 5.19 -13.74
N ARG A 70 13.55 5.79 -14.90
CA ARG A 70 14.61 5.30 -15.80
C ARG A 70 15.98 5.33 -15.13
N ASP A 71 16.25 6.35 -14.32
CA ASP A 71 17.52 6.48 -13.62
C ASP A 71 17.62 5.47 -12.47
N MET A 72 16.51 5.19 -11.78
CA MET A 72 16.44 4.10 -10.81
C MET A 72 16.76 2.76 -11.46
N ILE A 73 16.10 2.44 -12.59
CA ILE A 73 16.31 1.17 -13.28
C ILE A 73 17.75 1.00 -13.79
N LYS A 74 18.34 2.03 -14.40
CA LYS A 74 19.75 1.98 -14.83
C LYS A 74 20.69 1.63 -13.66
N LYS A 75 20.52 2.30 -12.52
CA LYS A 75 21.31 2.02 -11.30
C LYS A 75 21.11 0.60 -10.78
N ILE A 76 19.89 0.07 -10.88
CA ILE A 76 19.58 -1.32 -10.52
C ILE A 76 20.27 -2.29 -11.49
N GLU A 77 20.12 -2.10 -12.80
CA GLU A 77 20.71 -2.94 -13.84
C GLU A 77 22.23 -3.02 -13.71
N ASP A 78 22.90 -1.91 -13.39
CA ASP A 78 24.35 -1.89 -13.20
C ASP A 78 24.81 -2.75 -12.02
N ILE A 79 24.00 -2.82 -10.94
CA ILE A 79 24.27 -3.74 -9.83
C ILE A 79 23.90 -5.18 -10.22
N GLU A 80 22.78 -5.38 -10.92
CA GLU A 80 22.31 -6.71 -11.33
C GLU A 80 23.28 -7.44 -12.26
N LYS A 81 24.01 -6.73 -13.13
CA LYS A 81 25.05 -7.32 -14.00
C LYS A 81 26.13 -8.09 -13.22
N VAL A 82 26.40 -7.68 -11.99
CA VAL A 82 27.44 -8.27 -11.13
C VAL A 82 26.85 -9.24 -10.09
N LEU A 83 25.53 -9.20 -9.89
CA LEU A 83 24.85 -10.12 -8.98
C LEU A 83 24.64 -11.48 -9.63
N PRO A 84 24.71 -12.59 -8.86
CA PRO A 84 24.34 -13.90 -9.37
C PRO A 84 22.91 -13.89 -9.92
N SER A 85 22.71 -14.61 -11.02
CA SER A 85 21.38 -14.81 -11.60
C SER A 85 20.45 -15.51 -10.61
N PHE A 86 19.15 -15.24 -10.74
CA PHE A 86 18.15 -15.98 -9.98
C PHE A 86 18.13 -17.44 -10.42
N GLN A 87 17.88 -18.36 -9.49
CA GLN A 87 17.44 -19.69 -9.88
C GLN A 87 15.97 -19.62 -10.31
N ASN A 88 15.69 -20.04 -11.54
CA ASN A 88 14.35 -20.00 -12.16
C ASN A 88 13.72 -18.59 -12.18
N PRO A 89 14.34 -17.61 -12.87
CA PRO A 89 13.86 -16.22 -12.92
C PRO A 89 12.42 -16.13 -13.45
N GLN A 90 12.09 -16.94 -14.46
CA GLN A 90 10.76 -16.98 -15.05
C GLN A 90 9.66 -17.28 -14.03
N ARG A 91 9.89 -18.24 -13.12
CA ARG A 91 8.92 -18.60 -12.07
C ARG A 91 8.76 -17.47 -11.04
N ILE A 92 9.85 -16.82 -10.67
CA ILE A 92 9.84 -15.69 -9.73
C ILE A 92 9.05 -14.52 -10.30
N PHE A 93 9.37 -14.08 -11.52
CA PHE A 93 8.66 -12.97 -12.15
C PHE A 93 7.19 -13.31 -12.44
N LYS A 94 6.88 -14.56 -12.82
CA LYS A 94 5.48 -15.02 -12.95
C LYS A 94 4.73 -14.96 -11.62
N ASN A 95 5.38 -15.29 -10.50
CA ASN A 95 4.75 -15.18 -9.17
C ASN A 95 4.50 -13.72 -8.78
N ILE A 96 5.51 -12.86 -8.95
CA ILE A 96 5.40 -11.42 -8.66
C ILE A 96 4.27 -10.78 -9.50
N ASN A 97 4.26 -11.06 -10.81
CA ASN A 97 3.23 -10.55 -11.72
C ASN A 97 1.82 -11.05 -11.35
N ARG A 98 1.70 -12.32 -10.92
CA ARG A 98 0.41 -12.86 -10.46
C ARG A 98 -0.08 -12.15 -9.20
N ILE A 99 0.80 -11.92 -8.21
CA ILE A 99 0.46 -11.19 -6.98
C ILE A 99 0.01 -9.77 -7.31
N MET A 100 0.79 -9.05 -8.13
CA MET A 100 0.46 -7.70 -8.57
C MET A 100 -0.90 -7.64 -9.28
N LEU A 101 -1.12 -8.52 -10.26
CA LEU A 101 -2.38 -8.58 -11.00
C LEU A 101 -3.55 -8.90 -10.07
N SER A 102 -3.37 -9.84 -9.13
CA SER A 102 -4.43 -10.16 -8.15
C SER A 102 -4.77 -8.94 -7.28
N LEU A 103 -3.78 -8.20 -6.78
CA LEU A 103 -4.03 -7.03 -5.91
C LEU A 103 -4.80 -5.94 -6.65
N LEU A 104 -4.45 -5.67 -7.91
CA LEU A 104 -5.14 -4.69 -8.73
C LEU A 104 -6.56 -5.14 -9.11
N LEU A 105 -6.74 -6.41 -9.50
CA LEU A 105 -8.06 -6.96 -9.83
C LEU A 105 -9.00 -6.95 -8.63
N PHE A 106 -8.53 -7.40 -7.46
CA PHE A 106 -9.33 -7.34 -6.24
C PHE A 106 -9.73 -5.90 -5.90
N GLY A 107 -8.85 -4.92 -6.11
CA GLY A 107 -9.18 -3.53 -5.88
C GLY A 107 -10.21 -2.94 -6.83
N LEU A 108 -10.18 -3.34 -8.10
CA LEU A 108 -11.22 -2.97 -9.06
C LEU A 108 -12.57 -3.57 -8.67
N VAL A 109 -12.58 -4.86 -8.32
CA VAL A 109 -13.81 -5.56 -7.90
C VAL A 109 -14.39 -4.92 -6.64
N ASP A 110 -13.58 -4.66 -5.61
CA ASP A 110 -14.01 -3.99 -4.39
C ASP A 110 -14.62 -2.60 -4.68
N HIS A 111 -14.00 -1.83 -5.58
CA HIS A 111 -14.54 -0.54 -5.98
C HIS A 111 -15.91 -0.66 -6.69
N PHE A 112 -16.07 -1.61 -7.61
CA PHE A 112 -17.35 -1.81 -8.29
C PHE A 112 -18.45 -2.26 -7.33
N ILE A 113 -18.13 -3.15 -6.37
CA ILE A 113 -19.06 -3.56 -5.32
C ILE A 113 -19.46 -2.35 -4.48
N HIS A 114 -18.50 -1.51 -4.07
CA HIS A 114 -18.78 -0.28 -3.33
C HIS A 114 -19.73 0.67 -4.08
N LEU A 115 -19.59 0.80 -5.41
CA LEU A 115 -20.51 1.58 -6.24
C LEU A 115 -21.93 0.99 -6.21
N ILE A 116 -22.07 -0.33 -6.37
CA ILE A 116 -23.37 -1.02 -6.33
C ILE A 116 -24.04 -0.85 -4.96
N VAL A 117 -23.27 -1.01 -3.88
CA VAL A 117 -23.76 -0.84 -2.51
C VAL A 117 -24.17 0.61 -2.27
N THR A 118 -23.43 1.58 -2.82
CA THR A 118 -23.83 2.99 -2.75
C THR A 118 -25.15 3.26 -3.49
N VAL A 119 -25.40 2.61 -4.62
CA VAL A 119 -26.69 2.71 -5.33
C VAL A 119 -27.81 2.13 -4.48
N ARG A 120 -27.61 0.94 -3.87
CA ARG A 120 -28.57 0.33 -2.93
C ARG A 120 -28.86 1.24 -1.74
N MET A 121 -27.84 1.88 -1.21
CA MET A 121 -27.95 2.81 -0.10
C MET A 121 -28.74 4.06 -0.47
N THR A 122 -28.54 4.57 -1.67
CA THR A 122 -29.30 5.69 -2.20
C THR A 122 -30.78 5.32 -2.33
N SER A 123 -31.08 4.10 -2.81
CA SER A 123 -32.48 3.66 -3.00
C SER A 123 -33.24 3.49 -1.69
N LEU A 124 -32.57 3.01 -0.64
CA LEU A 124 -33.16 2.92 0.71
C LEU A 124 -33.47 4.30 1.29
N CYS A 125 -32.65 5.31 0.99
CA CYS A 125 -32.77 6.64 1.57
C CYS A 125 -33.64 7.61 0.77
N TYR A 126 -33.78 7.43 -0.55
CA TYR A 126 -34.50 8.33 -1.46
C TYR A 126 -35.66 7.64 -2.17
N ASN A 127 -36.36 6.71 -1.51
CA ASN A 127 -37.42 5.92 -2.13
C ASN A 127 -38.69 6.77 -2.39
N SER A 128 -38.67 7.58 -3.46
CA SER A 128 -39.75 8.51 -3.83
C SER A 128 -40.68 7.99 -4.94
N GLY A 129 -40.70 6.67 -5.20
CA GLY A 129 -41.61 6.05 -6.18
C GLY A 129 -41.22 6.23 -7.66
N GLU A 130 -40.42 7.24 -8.01
CA GLU A 130 -39.97 7.52 -9.39
C GLU A 130 -38.67 6.82 -9.80
N GLY A 131 -38.12 5.94 -8.95
CA GLY A 131 -36.84 5.26 -9.19
C GLY A 131 -35.62 6.10 -8.82
N ILE A 132 -34.42 5.51 -8.93
CA ILE A 132 -33.16 6.14 -8.53
C ILE A 132 -32.69 7.06 -9.67
N SER A 133 -32.75 8.38 -9.46
CA SER A 133 -32.17 9.33 -10.41
C SER A 133 -30.65 9.44 -10.24
N PHE A 134 -29.92 9.76 -11.32
CA PHE A 134 -28.49 10.09 -11.23
C PHE A 134 -28.22 11.24 -10.26
N LYS A 135 -29.18 12.18 -10.14
CA LYS A 135 -29.11 13.31 -9.22
C LYS A 135 -29.12 12.83 -7.76
N SER A 136 -30.01 11.91 -7.38
CA SER A 136 -30.07 11.41 -6.01
C SER A 136 -28.83 10.58 -5.64
N TYR A 137 -28.30 9.78 -6.57
CA TYR A 137 -27.03 9.07 -6.36
C TYR A 137 -25.87 10.02 -6.06
N TYR A 138 -25.65 11.01 -6.93
CA TYR A 138 -24.52 11.93 -6.77
C TYR A 138 -24.69 12.87 -5.57
N ALA A 139 -25.92 13.32 -5.30
CA ALA A 139 -26.21 14.12 -4.11
C ALA A 139 -25.97 13.33 -2.82
N PHE A 140 -26.29 12.02 -2.80
CA PHE A 140 -26.01 11.15 -1.65
C PHE A 140 -24.52 10.86 -1.49
N TYR A 141 -23.84 10.44 -2.56
CA TYR A 141 -22.44 10.03 -2.49
C TYR A 141 -21.49 11.21 -2.22
N TYR A 142 -21.79 12.39 -2.78
CA TYR A 142 -21.04 13.63 -2.59
C TYR A 142 -21.77 14.63 -1.70
N ILE A 143 -22.52 14.14 -0.70
CA ILE A 143 -23.28 15.01 0.22
C ILE A 143 -22.39 16.08 0.87
N TRP A 144 -21.15 15.74 1.21
CA TRP A 144 -20.15 16.65 1.76
C TRP A 144 -19.78 17.83 0.84
N VAL A 145 -20.01 17.70 -0.47
CA VAL A 145 -19.85 18.80 -1.44
C VAL A 145 -21.18 19.51 -1.65
N PHE A 146 -22.23 18.76 -2.01
CA PHE A 146 -23.50 19.33 -2.45
C PHE A 146 -24.38 19.90 -1.31
N GLU A 147 -24.00 19.72 -0.05
CA GLU A 147 -24.54 20.51 1.07
C GLU A 147 -24.10 21.99 1.01
N HIS A 148 -22.95 22.28 0.38
CA HIS A 148 -22.33 23.61 0.38
C HIS A 148 -22.42 24.30 -0.98
N ILE A 149 -22.66 23.56 -2.05
CA ILE A 149 -22.80 24.08 -3.41
C ILE A 149 -24.03 23.51 -4.10
N ASN A 150 -24.61 24.29 -5.01
CA ASN A 150 -25.74 23.83 -5.81
C ASN A 150 -25.35 22.63 -6.69
N PHE A 151 -26.27 21.67 -6.80
CA PHE A 151 -26.04 20.47 -7.61
C PHE A 151 -25.77 20.83 -9.07
N ASN A 152 -24.70 20.26 -9.63
CA ASN A 152 -24.31 20.43 -11.02
C ASN A 152 -23.78 19.10 -11.56
N TYR A 153 -24.31 18.63 -12.70
CA TYR A 153 -23.91 17.36 -13.32
C TYR A 153 -22.45 17.31 -13.74
N GLY A 154 -21.88 18.44 -14.20
CA GLY A 154 -20.46 18.53 -14.56
C GLY A 154 -19.55 18.37 -13.34
N ILE A 155 -19.88 19.02 -12.22
CA ILE A 155 -19.14 18.87 -10.97
C ILE A 155 -19.26 17.44 -10.43
N ALA A 156 -20.47 16.85 -10.47
CA ALA A 156 -20.68 15.47 -10.06
C ALA A 156 -19.84 14.47 -10.88
N PHE A 157 -19.77 14.66 -12.19
CA PHE A 157 -18.95 13.84 -13.08
C PHE A 157 -17.46 13.97 -12.76
N LEU A 158 -16.96 15.19 -12.52
CA LEU A 158 -15.56 15.42 -12.14
C LEU A 158 -15.21 14.77 -10.78
N LEU A 159 -16.12 14.83 -9.81
CA LEU A 159 -15.94 14.16 -8.52
C LEU A 159 -15.91 12.64 -8.67
N GLN A 160 -16.75 12.07 -9.56
CA GLN A 160 -16.73 10.64 -9.88
C GLN A 160 -15.42 10.20 -10.50
N LEU A 161 -14.93 10.96 -11.48
CA LEU A 161 -13.63 10.70 -12.10
C LEU A 161 -12.50 10.76 -11.07
N THR A 162 -12.49 11.79 -10.23
CA THR A 162 -11.48 11.98 -9.18
C THR A 162 -11.50 10.86 -8.14
N THR A 163 -12.69 10.38 -7.77
CA THR A 163 -12.85 9.26 -6.83
C THR A 163 -12.31 7.96 -7.42
N PHE A 164 -12.65 7.67 -8.68
CA PHE A 164 -12.14 6.50 -9.38
C PHE A 164 -10.60 6.53 -9.50
N GLN A 165 -10.04 7.69 -9.88
CA GLN A 165 -8.59 7.92 -9.92
C GLN A 165 -7.94 7.70 -8.55
N THR A 166 -8.53 8.25 -7.49
CA THR A 166 -8.03 8.13 -6.11
C THR A 166 -7.94 6.68 -5.67
N VAL A 167 -9.01 5.91 -5.89
CA VAL A 167 -9.04 4.48 -5.55
C VAL A 167 -7.96 3.74 -6.33
N PHE A 168 -7.86 3.97 -7.64
CA PHE A 168 -6.83 3.35 -8.47
C PHE A 168 -5.41 3.66 -7.99
N VAL A 169 -5.14 4.92 -7.63
CA VAL A 169 -3.83 5.35 -7.12
C VAL A 169 -3.47 4.60 -5.84
N TYR A 170 -4.40 4.43 -4.89
CA TYR A 170 -4.12 3.66 -3.67
C TYR A 170 -3.74 2.21 -3.95
N TYR A 171 -4.52 1.51 -4.78
CA TYR A 171 -4.20 0.12 -5.13
C TYR A 171 -2.89 0.00 -5.91
N PHE A 172 -2.60 0.96 -6.79
CA PHE A 172 -1.36 0.96 -7.55
C PHE A 172 -0.13 1.19 -6.67
N VAL A 173 -0.17 2.14 -5.74
CA VAL A 173 0.95 2.44 -4.85
C VAL A 173 1.24 1.24 -3.93
N ASP A 174 0.22 0.61 -3.37
CA ASP A 174 0.37 -0.60 -2.54
C ASP A 174 0.97 -1.78 -3.33
N ALA A 175 0.51 -1.96 -4.57
CA ALA A 175 1.06 -2.98 -5.46
C ALA A 175 2.52 -2.69 -5.84
N LEU A 176 2.86 -1.42 -6.11
CA LEU A 176 4.23 -0.99 -6.42
C LEU A 176 5.19 -1.29 -5.28
N VAL A 177 4.85 -0.86 -4.05
CA VAL A 177 5.66 -1.12 -2.86
C VAL A 177 5.82 -2.63 -2.63
N THR A 178 4.75 -3.40 -2.78
CA THR A 178 4.77 -4.86 -2.64
C THR A 178 5.69 -5.54 -3.65
N VAL A 179 5.60 -5.18 -4.93
CA VAL A 179 6.39 -5.78 -6.02
C VAL A 179 7.87 -5.53 -5.84
N VAL A 180 8.23 -4.27 -5.56
CA VAL A 180 9.62 -3.86 -5.31
C VAL A 180 10.19 -4.59 -4.08
N THR A 181 9.39 -4.67 -3.01
CA THR A 181 9.77 -5.40 -1.80
C THR A 181 9.97 -6.89 -2.08
N LEU A 182 9.06 -7.52 -2.84
CA LEU A 182 9.17 -8.94 -3.21
C LEU A 182 10.45 -9.20 -4.03
N TYR A 183 10.78 -8.33 -4.97
CA TYR A 183 12.03 -8.41 -5.73
C TYR A 183 13.25 -8.44 -4.79
N LEU A 184 13.32 -7.52 -3.83
CA LEU A 184 14.38 -7.48 -2.82
C LEU A 184 14.38 -8.73 -1.93
N VAL A 185 13.21 -9.19 -1.48
CA VAL A 185 13.04 -10.42 -0.71
C VAL A 185 13.60 -11.63 -1.46
N TYR A 186 13.32 -11.76 -2.77
CA TYR A 186 13.88 -12.84 -3.59
C TYR A 186 15.41 -12.75 -3.73
N ARG A 187 15.96 -11.53 -3.85
CA ARG A 187 17.42 -11.32 -3.89
C ARG A 187 18.08 -11.80 -2.59
N PHE A 188 17.55 -11.40 -1.42
CA PHE A 188 18.08 -11.88 -0.13
C PHE A 188 17.85 -13.38 0.10
N ARG A 189 16.71 -13.95 -0.32
CA ARG A 189 16.51 -15.41 -0.26
C ARG A 189 17.55 -16.17 -1.07
N ASN A 190 17.89 -15.68 -2.26
CA ASN A 190 18.94 -16.29 -3.09
C ASN A 190 20.31 -16.22 -2.38
N PHE A 191 20.62 -15.07 -1.79
CA PHE A 191 21.85 -14.88 -1.01
C PHE A 191 21.90 -15.79 0.23
N ASN A 192 20.82 -15.86 1.01
CA ASN A 192 20.76 -16.69 2.22
C ASN A 192 20.89 -18.17 1.88
N ARG A 193 20.36 -18.62 0.74
CA ARG A 193 20.59 -19.98 0.27
C ARG A 193 22.06 -20.22 -0.07
N LEU A 194 22.70 -19.29 -0.78
CA LEU A 194 24.14 -19.37 -1.06
C LEU A 194 24.95 -19.43 0.24
N MET A 195 24.61 -18.60 1.23
CA MET A 195 25.23 -18.62 2.56
C MET A 195 25.11 -19.99 3.23
N ARG A 196 23.92 -20.62 3.22
CA ARG A 196 23.73 -21.97 3.78
C ARG A 196 24.58 -23.03 3.08
N ILE A 197 24.68 -22.97 1.75
CA ILE A 197 25.54 -23.90 0.99
C ILE A 197 27.01 -23.72 1.39
N ARG A 198 27.48 -22.48 1.51
CA ARG A 198 28.86 -22.15 1.91
C ARG A 198 29.15 -22.53 3.35
N GLN A 199 28.19 -22.36 4.25
CA GLN A 199 28.25 -22.82 5.63
C GLN A 199 28.45 -24.34 5.71
N ILE A 200 27.67 -25.13 4.97
CA ILE A 200 27.81 -26.60 4.92
C ILE A 200 29.18 -27.00 4.36
N GLN A 201 29.67 -26.30 3.32
CA GLN A 201 31.01 -26.55 2.77
C GLN A 201 32.11 -26.24 3.79
N CYS A 202 31.96 -25.15 4.55
CA CYS A 202 32.88 -24.78 5.62
C CYS A 202 32.94 -25.83 6.73
N ALA A 203 31.78 -26.38 7.13
CA ALA A 203 31.70 -27.47 8.10
C ALA A 203 32.40 -28.76 7.62
N LYS A 204 32.54 -28.94 6.29
CA LYS A 204 33.32 -30.02 5.67
C LYS A 204 34.80 -29.64 5.45
N ASN A 205 35.32 -28.68 6.21
CA ASN A 205 36.68 -28.15 6.13
C ASN A 205 37.11 -27.63 4.74
N ARG A 206 36.15 -27.17 3.91
CA ARG A 206 36.48 -26.50 2.64
C ARG A 206 36.71 -25.01 2.88
N ARG A 207 37.75 -24.46 2.23
CA ARG A 207 38.02 -23.01 2.25
C ARG A 207 36.91 -22.24 1.55
N ILE A 208 36.35 -21.25 2.23
CA ILE A 208 35.27 -20.39 1.70
C ILE A 208 35.82 -18.99 1.46
N PRO A 209 35.55 -18.35 0.30
CA PRO A 209 35.90 -16.96 0.07
C PRO A 209 34.86 -16.05 0.76
N TRP A 210 35.07 -15.75 2.04
CA TRP A 210 34.16 -14.90 2.83
C TRP A 210 34.10 -13.46 2.30
N MET A 211 35.24 -12.95 1.81
CA MET A 211 35.31 -11.62 1.18
C MET A 211 34.36 -11.49 -0.03
N ASP A 212 34.22 -12.52 -0.86
CA ASP A 212 33.30 -12.49 -2.00
C ASP A 212 31.83 -12.44 -1.56
N LEU A 213 31.49 -13.19 -0.50
CA LEU A 213 30.14 -13.18 0.09
C LEU A 213 29.83 -11.84 0.73
N GLN A 214 30.80 -11.25 1.43
CA GLN A 214 30.69 -9.91 2.00
C GLN A 214 30.48 -8.88 0.89
N ALA A 215 31.27 -8.90 -0.19
CA ALA A 215 31.12 -8.00 -1.33
C ALA A 215 29.74 -8.14 -1.99
N HIS A 216 29.23 -9.36 -2.11
CA HIS A 216 27.86 -9.61 -2.58
C HIS A 216 26.81 -9.00 -1.63
N TYR A 217 26.95 -9.18 -0.32
CA TYR A 217 26.05 -8.57 0.65
C TYR A 217 26.07 -7.02 0.59
N THR A 218 27.25 -6.42 0.41
CA THR A 218 27.40 -4.97 0.19
C THR A 218 26.61 -4.49 -1.03
N ARG A 219 26.67 -5.23 -2.15
CA ARG A 219 25.92 -4.90 -3.37
C ARG A 219 24.41 -4.98 -3.15
N LEU A 220 23.93 -5.99 -2.40
CA LEU A 220 22.51 -6.10 -2.05
C LEU A 220 22.05 -4.96 -1.12
N THR A 221 22.88 -4.59 -0.15
CA THR A 221 22.61 -3.45 0.74
C THR A 221 22.52 -2.15 -0.05
N ARG A 222 23.44 -1.93 -1.00
CA ARG A 222 23.42 -0.79 -1.91
C ARG A 222 22.16 -0.78 -2.80
N LEU A 223 21.74 -1.94 -3.29
CA LEU A 223 20.53 -2.10 -4.08
C LEU A 223 19.27 -1.69 -3.29
N VAL A 224 19.16 -2.11 -2.03
CA VAL A 224 18.06 -1.68 -1.15
C VAL A 224 18.06 -0.17 -0.96
N LYS A 225 19.23 0.42 -0.69
CA LYS A 225 19.35 1.88 -0.50
C LYS A 225 18.91 2.65 -1.74
N ILE A 226 19.38 2.26 -2.94
CA ILE A 226 18.97 2.89 -4.19
C ILE A 226 17.46 2.80 -4.38
N ILE A 227 16.87 1.64 -4.12
CA ILE A 227 15.42 1.46 -4.25
C ILE A 227 14.68 2.33 -3.24
N ASP A 228 15.12 2.36 -1.99
CA ASP A 228 14.50 3.15 -0.92
C ASP A 228 14.54 4.65 -1.24
N ASP A 229 15.62 5.16 -1.83
CA ASP A 229 15.75 6.59 -2.22
C ASP A 229 14.63 7.06 -3.16
N TYR A 230 14.06 6.18 -4.00
CA TYR A 230 12.94 6.52 -4.89
C TYR A 230 11.58 6.06 -4.36
N ILE A 231 11.53 4.98 -3.57
CA ILE A 231 10.28 4.34 -3.16
C ILE A 231 9.81 4.81 -1.77
N ASN A 232 10.67 5.46 -0.98
CA ASN A 232 10.33 5.94 0.35
C ASN A 232 9.09 6.84 0.44
N PRO A 233 8.73 7.69 -0.56
CA PRO A 233 7.50 8.48 -0.47
C PRO A 233 6.27 7.58 -0.60
N PHE A 234 6.33 6.56 -1.46
CA PHE A 234 5.25 5.59 -1.62
C PHE A 234 5.06 4.72 -0.39
N VAL A 235 6.15 4.30 0.26
CA VAL A 235 6.08 3.59 1.54
C VAL A 235 5.39 4.45 2.59
N PHE A 236 5.75 5.74 2.69
CA PHE A 236 5.07 6.65 3.61
C PHE A 236 3.57 6.76 3.30
N MET A 237 3.22 7.02 2.04
CA MET A 237 1.82 7.19 1.64
C MET A 237 1.00 5.93 1.88
N THR A 238 1.48 4.75 1.45
CA THR A 238 0.79 3.46 1.67
C THR A 238 0.52 3.19 3.13
N PHE A 239 1.52 3.35 4.01
CA PHE A 239 1.34 3.05 5.43
C PHE A 239 0.39 4.06 6.09
N LEU A 240 0.52 5.35 5.79
CA LEU A 240 -0.32 6.39 6.37
C LEU A 240 -1.77 6.30 5.87
N SER A 241 -1.97 6.13 4.56
CA SER A 241 -3.31 6.02 3.98
C SER A 241 -4.02 4.75 4.45
N ASN A 242 -3.32 3.61 4.47
CA ASN A 242 -3.92 2.37 4.95
C ASN A 242 -4.29 2.46 6.44
N LEU A 243 -3.44 3.07 7.28
CA LEU A 243 -3.75 3.30 8.68
C LEU A 243 -5.04 4.13 8.85
N VAL A 244 -5.13 5.27 8.19
CA VAL A 244 -6.29 6.18 8.28
C VAL A 244 -7.57 5.48 7.80
N VAL A 245 -7.51 4.74 6.68
CA VAL A 245 -8.69 4.06 6.14
C VAL A 245 -9.11 2.87 7.01
N VAL A 246 -8.15 2.11 7.57
CA VAL A 246 -8.47 1.01 8.51
C VAL A 246 -9.16 1.55 9.76
N CYS A 247 -8.63 2.59 10.39
CA CYS A 247 -9.27 3.24 11.54
C CYS A 247 -10.67 3.75 11.19
N LYS A 248 -10.84 4.37 10.02
CA LYS A 248 -12.15 4.83 9.55
C LYS A 248 -13.15 3.68 9.39
N HIS A 249 -12.75 2.59 8.75
CA HIS A 249 -13.62 1.44 8.51
C HIS A 249 -14.05 0.77 9.83
N ILE A 250 -13.12 0.62 10.78
CA ILE A 250 -13.44 0.06 12.10
C ILE A 250 -14.39 0.99 12.85
N TYR A 251 -14.12 2.30 12.87
CA TYR A 251 -15.01 3.30 13.46
C TYR A 251 -16.42 3.26 12.85
N ASP A 252 -16.52 3.20 11.52
CA ASP A 252 -17.81 3.14 10.82
C ASP A 252 -18.58 1.85 11.15
N ILE A 253 -17.90 0.72 11.35
CA ILE A 253 -18.52 -0.54 11.81
C ILE A 253 -19.04 -0.39 13.24
N ILE A 254 -18.23 0.14 14.17
CA ILE A 254 -18.60 0.33 15.58
C ILE A 254 -19.80 1.26 15.69
N GLN A 255 -19.79 2.38 14.96
CA GLN A 255 -20.89 3.35 15.01
C GLN A 255 -22.18 2.81 14.42
N ARG A 256 -22.10 1.98 13.37
CA ARG A 256 -23.29 1.28 12.86
C ARG A 256 -23.90 0.34 13.91
N GLN A 257 -23.07 -0.41 14.65
CA GLN A 257 -23.55 -1.28 15.73
C GLN A 257 -24.21 -0.48 16.86
N LYS A 258 -23.61 0.65 17.27
CA LYS A 258 -24.20 1.55 18.29
C LYS A 258 -25.53 2.15 17.81
N ALA A 259 -25.63 2.54 16.54
CA ALA A 259 -26.87 3.09 15.96
C ALA A 259 -28.02 2.06 15.92
N VAL A 260 -27.74 0.80 15.58
CA VAL A 260 -28.73 -0.30 15.66
C VAL A 260 -29.18 -0.53 17.10
N SER A 261 -28.25 -0.45 18.06
CA SER A 261 -28.56 -0.65 19.49
C SER A 261 -29.36 0.49 20.13
N MET A 262 -29.30 1.71 19.58
CA MET A 262 -29.88 2.91 20.22
C MET A 262 -31.13 3.48 19.52
N ASN A 263 -31.67 2.84 18.47
CA ASN A 263 -32.93 3.22 17.82
C ASN A 263 -33.08 4.72 17.46
N SER A 264 -31.98 5.44 17.30
CA SER A 264 -31.99 6.91 17.27
C SER A 264 -31.00 7.45 16.23
N TYR A 265 -31.46 7.48 14.97
CA TYR A 265 -31.08 8.49 13.97
C TYR A 265 -32.02 8.39 12.76
N ASN A 266 -32.57 9.54 12.31
CA ASN A 266 -33.49 9.75 11.17
C ASN A 266 -34.30 8.49 10.73
N PRO A 267 -35.58 8.38 11.15
CA PRO A 267 -36.30 7.10 11.29
C PRO A 267 -36.38 6.23 10.01
N ASN A 268 -36.21 6.81 8.81
CA ASN A 268 -36.38 6.06 7.56
C ASN A 268 -35.07 5.69 6.84
N CYS A 269 -34.05 6.56 6.81
CA CYS A 269 -32.80 6.30 6.07
C CYS A 269 -31.67 5.75 6.95
N GLY A 270 -31.53 6.22 8.19
CA GLY A 270 -30.42 5.82 9.07
C GLY A 270 -30.52 4.37 9.54
N ILE A 271 -31.72 3.96 9.97
CA ILE A 271 -32.02 2.61 10.43
C ILE A 271 -31.94 1.62 9.27
N ALA A 272 -32.60 1.90 8.14
CA ALA A 272 -32.57 1.06 6.93
C ALA A 272 -31.15 0.85 6.38
N LYS A 273 -30.31 1.89 6.42
CA LYS A 273 -28.87 1.83 6.08
C LYS A 273 -28.08 0.91 7.01
N SER A 274 -28.43 0.86 8.29
CA SER A 274 -27.68 0.12 9.31
C SER A 274 -28.08 -1.36 9.40
N SER A 275 -29.31 -1.70 9.00
CA SER A 275 -29.86 -3.06 9.09
C SER A 275 -29.90 -3.82 7.76
N ASP A 276 -29.70 -3.16 6.61
CA ASP A 276 -29.66 -3.85 5.30
C ASP A 276 -28.45 -4.80 5.22
N TRP A 277 -28.74 -6.08 5.00
CA TRP A 277 -27.74 -7.13 5.06
C TRP A 277 -26.65 -6.98 4.00
N ILE A 278 -26.96 -6.42 2.82
CA ILE A 278 -25.99 -6.23 1.73
C ILE A 278 -24.95 -5.21 2.17
N VAL A 279 -25.39 -4.11 2.78
CA VAL A 279 -24.54 -3.02 3.25
C VAL A 279 -23.64 -3.47 4.41
N VAL A 280 -24.17 -4.30 5.31
CA VAL A 280 -23.41 -4.86 6.43
C VAL A 280 -22.33 -5.82 5.94
N VAL A 281 -22.70 -6.77 5.08
CA VAL A 281 -21.78 -7.77 4.54
C VAL A 281 -20.66 -7.10 3.72
N ASP A 282 -21.01 -6.16 2.84
CA ASP A 282 -20.03 -5.37 2.09
C ASP A 282 -19.04 -4.65 3.01
N SER A 283 -19.55 -3.96 4.03
CA SER A 283 -18.69 -3.23 4.98
C SER A 283 -17.69 -4.13 5.68
N ILE A 284 -18.07 -5.35 6.05
CA ILE A 284 -17.18 -6.32 6.69
C ILE A 284 -16.17 -6.84 5.67
N ILE A 285 -16.61 -7.23 4.47
CA ILE A 285 -15.75 -7.76 3.41
C ILE A 285 -14.71 -6.72 2.97
N SER A 286 -15.10 -5.48 2.69
CA SER A 286 -14.16 -4.41 2.30
C SER A 286 -13.17 -4.08 3.42
N THR A 287 -13.61 -4.15 4.68
CA THR A 287 -12.70 -3.94 5.83
C THR A 287 -11.69 -5.08 5.97
N LEU A 288 -12.14 -6.33 5.87
CA LEU A 288 -11.24 -7.49 5.87
C LEU A 288 -10.26 -7.45 4.69
N HIS A 289 -10.75 -7.07 3.51
CA HIS A 289 -9.92 -6.90 2.32
C HIS A 289 -8.83 -5.84 2.54
N LEU A 290 -9.18 -4.68 3.10
CA LEU A 290 -8.25 -3.61 3.42
C LEU A 290 -7.21 -4.06 4.46
N ILE A 291 -7.63 -4.73 5.53
CA ILE A 291 -6.74 -5.27 6.57
C ILE A 291 -5.78 -6.30 5.95
N PHE A 292 -6.29 -7.19 5.11
CA PHE A 292 -5.49 -8.19 4.42
C PHE A 292 -4.41 -7.53 3.54
N ARG A 293 -4.79 -6.56 2.70
CA ARG A 293 -3.86 -5.83 1.83
C ARG A 293 -2.78 -5.11 2.65
N THR A 294 -3.19 -4.39 3.69
CA THR A 294 -2.29 -3.64 4.57
C THR A 294 -1.30 -4.58 5.28
N THR A 295 -1.79 -5.71 5.79
CA THR A 295 -0.99 -6.74 6.44
C THR A 295 -0.02 -7.40 5.46
N LEU A 296 -0.44 -7.64 4.22
CA LEU A 296 0.39 -8.23 3.18
C LEU A 296 1.59 -7.34 2.85
N VAL A 297 1.34 -6.05 2.55
CA VAL A 297 2.40 -5.06 2.28
C VAL A 297 3.35 -4.96 3.48
N SER A 298 2.77 -4.84 4.67
CA SER A 298 3.52 -4.71 5.93
C SER A 298 4.40 -5.91 6.22
N THR A 299 3.86 -7.12 6.02
CA THR A 299 4.57 -8.37 6.29
C THR A 299 5.70 -8.59 5.31
N PHE A 300 5.49 -8.36 4.00
CA PHE A 300 6.58 -8.49 3.03
C PHE A 300 7.70 -7.48 3.29
N THR A 301 7.35 -6.24 3.62
CA THR A 301 8.33 -5.18 3.88
C THR A 301 9.10 -5.46 5.17
N ALA A 302 8.42 -5.90 6.23
CA ALA A 302 9.08 -6.34 7.46
C ALA A 302 9.91 -7.63 7.28
N HIS A 303 9.50 -8.53 6.37
CA HIS A 303 10.21 -9.77 6.07
C HIS A 303 11.56 -9.48 5.39
N LEU A 304 11.63 -8.46 4.53
CA LEU A 304 12.89 -8.00 3.93
C LEU A 304 13.96 -7.73 5.00
N HIS A 305 13.62 -6.95 6.03
CA HIS A 305 14.53 -6.66 7.15
C HIS A 305 14.94 -7.92 7.93
N THR A 306 14.05 -8.91 8.04
CA THR A 306 14.40 -10.16 8.71
C THR A 306 15.36 -11.02 7.87
N LEU A 307 15.11 -11.11 6.56
CA LEU A 307 15.95 -11.87 5.63
C LEU A 307 17.33 -11.27 5.48
N SER A 308 17.45 -9.94 5.51
CA SER A 308 18.74 -9.25 5.39
C SER A 308 19.67 -9.51 6.58
N ARG A 309 19.14 -9.91 7.73
CA ARG A 309 19.90 -10.26 8.95
C ARG A 309 20.11 -11.78 9.13
N GLU A 310 19.44 -12.62 8.34
CA GLU A 310 19.61 -14.07 8.40
C GLU A 310 21.06 -14.56 8.22
N PRO A 311 21.91 -13.94 7.37
CA PRO A 311 23.31 -14.35 7.23
C PRO A 311 24.07 -14.38 8.56
N LEU A 312 23.71 -13.50 9.51
CA LEU A 312 24.36 -13.43 10.83
C LEU A 312 24.22 -14.76 11.60
N ARG A 313 23.05 -15.43 11.50
CA ARG A 313 22.83 -16.74 12.14
C ARG A 313 23.72 -17.81 11.52
N ALA A 314 23.89 -17.79 10.20
CA ALA A 314 24.76 -18.73 9.49
C ALA A 314 26.24 -18.51 9.83
N LEU A 315 26.67 -17.25 10.00
CA LEU A 315 28.04 -16.90 10.39
C LEU A 315 28.33 -17.29 11.85
N HIS A 316 27.38 -17.07 12.78
CA HIS A 316 27.56 -17.43 14.20
C HIS A 316 27.71 -18.93 14.45
N THR A 317 27.23 -19.76 13.54
CA THR A 317 27.22 -21.23 13.67
C THR A 317 28.37 -21.90 12.93
N LEU A 318 29.38 -21.13 12.51
CA LEU A 318 30.60 -21.66 11.88
C LEU A 318 31.51 -22.36 12.90
N PRO A 319 32.33 -23.34 12.47
CA PRO A 319 33.33 -23.95 13.34
C PRO A 319 34.41 -22.93 13.74
N ALA A 320 35.02 -23.11 14.92
CA ALA A 320 36.06 -22.21 15.44
C ALA A 320 37.22 -22.00 14.45
N SER A 321 37.58 -23.04 13.68
CA SER A 321 38.63 -22.99 12.65
C SER A 321 38.33 -22.05 11.48
N ALA A 322 37.05 -21.70 11.26
CA ALA A 322 36.62 -20.80 10.20
C ALA A 322 36.51 -19.34 10.63
N TYR A 323 36.56 -19.07 11.95
CA TYR A 323 36.51 -17.71 12.47
C TYR A 323 37.82 -17.00 12.23
N ASN A 324 37.78 -16.02 11.33
CA ASN A 324 38.90 -15.16 11.00
C ASN A 324 38.42 -13.69 10.89
N LEU A 325 39.35 -12.78 10.64
CA LEU A 325 39.05 -11.35 10.51
C LEU A 325 38.02 -11.04 9.42
N GLU A 326 37.98 -11.80 8.33
CA GLU A 326 37.01 -11.61 7.24
C GLU A 326 35.58 -11.95 7.71
N VAL A 327 35.41 -13.07 8.42
CA VAL A 327 34.13 -13.47 9.00
C VAL A 327 33.68 -12.44 10.04
N GLN A 328 34.58 -11.96 10.89
CA GLN A 328 34.27 -10.92 11.87
C GLN A 328 33.78 -9.64 11.21
N ARG A 329 34.52 -9.11 10.21
CA ARG A 329 34.09 -7.93 9.44
C ARG A 329 32.75 -8.12 8.77
N PHE A 330 32.49 -9.33 8.25
CA PHE A 330 31.21 -9.62 7.62
C PHE A 330 30.06 -9.68 8.64
N MET A 331 30.26 -10.30 9.81
CA MET A 331 29.28 -10.26 10.90
C MET A 331 28.98 -8.83 11.34
N ASP A 332 30.02 -8.01 11.56
CA ASP A 332 29.88 -6.61 11.96
C ASP A 332 29.10 -5.81 10.91
N GLN A 333 29.38 -6.04 9.63
CA GLN A 333 28.64 -5.41 8.54
C GLN A 333 27.16 -5.81 8.57
N VAL A 334 26.83 -7.10 8.68
CA VAL A 334 25.43 -7.56 8.71
C VAL A 334 24.72 -7.02 9.95
N TYR A 335 25.41 -6.92 11.08
CA TYR A 335 24.85 -6.41 12.33
C TYR A 335 24.50 -4.92 12.24
N HIS A 336 25.38 -4.10 11.66
CA HIS A 336 25.20 -2.64 11.59
C HIS A 336 24.48 -2.16 10.31
N SER A 337 24.25 -3.04 9.33
CA SER A 337 23.59 -2.66 8.08
C SER A 337 22.09 -2.41 8.30
N LYS A 338 21.69 -1.16 8.07
CA LYS A 338 20.29 -0.69 8.10
C LYS A 338 19.57 -1.06 6.79
N ILE A 339 19.09 -2.30 6.70
CA ILE A 339 18.42 -2.83 5.49
C ILE A 339 16.92 -2.93 5.73
N HIS A 340 16.21 -1.88 5.32
CA HIS A 340 14.77 -1.73 5.45
C HIS A 340 14.28 -0.66 4.48
N LEU A 341 13.01 -0.74 4.08
CA LEU A 341 12.36 0.39 3.40
C LEU A 341 11.88 1.41 4.44
N SER A 342 11.99 2.69 4.11
CA SER A 342 11.65 3.81 4.96
C SER A 342 10.46 4.58 4.44
N GLY A 343 9.66 5.17 5.34
CA GLY A 343 8.65 6.16 4.97
C GLY A 343 9.24 7.56 5.08
N LEU A 344 9.75 8.12 3.98
CA LEU A 344 10.45 9.43 3.93
C LEU A 344 11.57 9.59 4.98
N GLY A 345 12.15 8.48 5.47
CA GLY A 345 13.12 8.48 6.57
C GLY A 345 12.54 8.68 7.99
N TYR A 346 11.24 8.95 8.15
CA TYR A 346 10.61 9.12 9.47
C TYR A 346 10.47 7.81 10.25
N PHE A 347 10.19 6.72 9.55
CA PHE A 347 10.09 5.39 10.14
C PHE A 347 10.64 4.33 9.21
N TYR A 348 11.04 3.20 9.79
CA TYR A 348 11.52 2.03 9.07
C TYR A 348 10.54 0.88 9.25
N VAL A 349 10.22 0.20 8.16
CA VAL A 349 9.24 -0.88 8.22
C VAL A 349 9.90 -2.16 8.70
N THR A 350 9.61 -2.54 9.94
CA THR A 350 10.08 -3.76 10.59
C THR A 350 8.92 -4.51 11.22
N ARG A 351 9.15 -5.75 11.68
CA ARG A 351 8.10 -6.51 12.39
C ARG A 351 7.63 -5.78 13.65
N VAL A 352 8.55 -5.12 14.34
CA VAL A 352 8.26 -4.36 15.56
C VAL A 352 7.36 -3.17 15.25
N THR A 353 7.71 -2.36 14.24
CA THR A 353 6.89 -1.17 13.91
C THR A 353 5.49 -1.55 13.42
N VAL A 354 5.36 -2.65 12.65
CA VAL A 354 4.05 -3.16 12.22
C VAL A 354 3.21 -3.61 13.41
N LEU A 355 3.79 -4.34 14.37
CA LEU A 355 3.09 -4.76 15.59
C LEU A 355 2.72 -3.56 16.48
N SER A 356 3.60 -2.56 16.61
CA SER A 356 3.31 -1.33 17.35
C SER A 356 2.16 -0.54 16.72
N MET A 357 2.12 -0.42 15.39
CA MET A 357 1.01 0.21 14.67
C MET A 357 -0.30 -0.54 14.95
N LEU A 358 -0.31 -1.87 14.82
CA LEU A 358 -1.49 -2.70 15.11
C LEU A 358 -1.97 -2.52 16.55
N SER A 359 -1.06 -2.54 17.53
CA SER A 359 -1.39 -2.32 18.93
C SER A 359 -2.02 -0.94 19.15
N THR A 360 -1.49 0.09 18.50
CA THR A 360 -1.99 1.47 18.62
C THR A 360 -3.40 1.59 18.05
N ILE A 361 -3.68 0.95 16.91
CA ILE A 361 -5.04 0.89 16.33
C ILE A 361 -5.99 0.24 17.34
N VAL A 362 -5.65 -0.94 17.86
CA VAL A 362 -6.51 -1.66 18.82
C VAL A 362 -6.77 -0.82 20.07
N THR A 363 -5.74 -0.19 20.64
CA THR A 363 -5.90 0.69 21.80
C THR A 363 -6.82 1.88 21.49
N TYR A 364 -6.65 2.53 20.35
CA TYR A 364 -7.49 3.65 19.93
C TYR A 364 -8.96 3.23 19.77
N GLU A 365 -9.22 2.10 19.10
CA GLU A 365 -10.59 1.61 18.90
C GLU A 365 -11.24 1.16 20.21
N LEU A 366 -10.49 0.56 21.14
CA LEU A 366 -11.00 0.22 22.48
C LEU A 366 -11.40 1.47 23.28
N VAL A 367 -10.63 2.56 23.18
CA VAL A 367 -10.99 3.83 23.81
C VAL A 367 -12.24 4.42 23.17
N LEU A 368 -12.35 4.41 21.84
CA LEU A 368 -13.55 4.88 21.13
C LEU A 368 -14.81 4.08 21.46
N LEU A 369 -14.67 2.77 21.69
CA LEU A 369 -15.77 1.92 22.14
C LEU A 369 -16.34 2.40 23.48
N GLN A 370 -15.47 2.81 24.41
CA GLN A 370 -15.83 3.30 25.73
C GLN A 370 -16.45 4.71 25.73
N LEU A 371 -16.21 5.51 24.69
CA LEU A 371 -16.79 6.85 24.61
C LEU A 371 -18.30 6.81 24.32
N PRO A 372 -19.11 7.61 25.05
CA PRO A 372 -20.53 7.77 24.76
C PRO A 372 -20.72 8.48 23.40
N VAL A 373 -21.79 8.12 22.69
CA VAL A 373 -22.14 8.75 21.41
C VAL A 373 -22.66 10.16 21.71
N TYR A 374 -21.80 11.18 21.56
CA TYR A 374 -22.25 12.57 21.57
C TYR A 374 -22.82 12.93 20.19
N TYR A 375 -24.13 13.15 20.13
CA TYR A 375 -24.79 13.70 18.95
C TYR A 375 -24.62 15.23 18.95
N TYR A 376 -24.13 15.79 17.85
CA TYR A 376 -24.34 17.18 17.46
C TYR A 376 -25.29 17.21 16.25
#